data_AF-A0A1X7A6L4-F1
#
_entry.id   AF-A0A1X7A6L4-F1
#
_cell.length_a   1.000
_cell.length_b   1.000
_cell.length_c   1.000
_cell.angle_alpha   90.00
_cell.angle_beta   90.00
_cell.angle_gamma   90.00
#
_symmetry.space_group_name_H-M   'P 1'
#
loop_
_entity.id
_entity.type
_entity.pdbx_description
1 polymer ?
#
loop_
_entity_poly.entity_id
_entity_poly.type
_entity_poly.pdbx_seq_one_letter_code
_entity_poly.pdbx_strand_id
1 'polypeptide(L)'
;MNSIVLTQVPAQTGETLLHTALARLGAYLDTESGSLETLLELTGRETAGPDIQALHALHLGPYATAADVHQLLKCAQTSLLRLLDVMQTIPPHASFERAPSDIDAWIRWSGARLQDICTTLSQAIAD
;
A
#
# COMPACT_ATOMS: atom_id res chain seq x y z
N MET A 1 12.50 -32.69 28.57
CA MET A 1 11.57 -32.82 27.43
C MET A 1 10.76 -31.53 27.39
N ASN A 2 11.08 -30.62 26.48
CA ASN A 2 10.34 -29.37 26.30
C ASN A 2 9.38 -29.56 25.12
N SER A 3 8.09 -29.74 25.40
CA SER A 3 7.05 -29.74 24.38
C SER A 3 6.69 -28.29 24.03
N ILE A 4 6.95 -27.89 22.80
CA ILE A 4 6.41 -26.66 22.23
C ILE A 4 4.93 -26.93 21.96
N VAL A 5 4.05 -26.33 22.74
CA VAL A 5 2.63 -26.27 22.44
C VAL A 5 2.47 -25.36 21.23
N LEU A 6 2.28 -25.95 20.06
CA LEU A 6 1.81 -25.23 18.87
C LEU A 6 0.36 -24.83 19.13
N THR A 7 0.17 -23.65 19.72
CA THR A 7 -1.13 -23.00 19.76
C THR A 7 -1.57 -22.79 18.31
N GLN A 8 -2.52 -23.60 17.83
CA GLN A 8 -3.11 -23.40 16.53
C GLN A 8 -3.82 -22.04 16.55
N VAL A 9 -3.22 -21.06 15.88
CA VAL A 9 -3.91 -19.81 15.56
C VAL A 9 -5.08 -20.21 14.66
N PRO A 10 -6.34 -19.87 15.01
CA PRO A 10 -7.47 -20.21 14.17
C PRO A 10 -7.21 -19.65 12.76
N ALA A 11 -7.31 -20.53 11.75
CA ALA A 11 -7.17 -20.12 10.36
C ALA A 11 -8.20 -19.01 10.08
N GLN A 12 -7.71 -17.85 9.68
CA GLN A 12 -8.60 -16.77 9.25
C GLN A 12 -9.32 -17.24 7.99
N THR A 13 -10.64 -17.07 7.94
CA THR A 13 -11.38 -17.35 6.69
C THR A 13 -10.99 -16.32 5.63
N GLY A 14 -11.06 -16.67 4.35
CA GLY A 14 -10.72 -15.75 3.25
C GLY A 14 -11.49 -14.42 3.33
N GLU A 15 -12.76 -14.45 3.73
CA GLU A 15 -13.55 -13.23 3.96
C GLU A 15 -12.99 -12.35 5.09
N THR A 16 -12.46 -12.93 6.17
CA THR A 16 -11.81 -12.19 7.26
C THR A 16 -10.53 -11.50 6.79
N LEU A 17 -9.77 -12.17 5.91
CA LEU A 17 -8.55 -11.63 5.32
C LEU A 17 -8.84 -10.45 4.39
N LEU A 18 -9.87 -10.55 3.54
CA LEU A 18 -10.29 -9.46 2.66
C LEU A 18 -10.72 -8.22 3.44
N HIS A 19 -11.51 -8.38 4.49
CA HIS A 19 -11.92 -7.25 5.34
C HIS A 19 -10.74 -6.63 6.09
N THR A 20 -9.80 -7.45 6.58
CA THR A 20 -8.59 -6.98 7.24
C THR A 20 -7.70 -6.20 6.28
N ALA A 21 -7.51 -6.70 5.06
CA ALA A 21 -6.75 -6.04 4.02
C ALA A 21 -7.40 -4.73 3.56
N LEU A 22 -8.73 -4.70 3.44
CA LEU A 22 -9.48 -3.48 3.15
C LEU A 22 -9.30 -2.42 4.25
N ALA A 23 -9.42 -2.82 5.51
CA ALA A 23 -9.20 -1.92 6.65
C ALA A 23 -7.77 -1.37 6.68
N ARG A 24 -6.77 -2.23 6.40
CA ARG A 24 -5.36 -1.80 6.30
C ARG A 24 -5.11 -0.87 5.12
N LEU A 25 -5.73 -1.12 3.98
CA LEU A 25 -5.66 -0.23 2.82
C LEU A 25 -6.23 1.15 3.16
N GLY A 26 -7.42 1.20 3.78
CA GLY A 26 -8.01 2.46 4.23
C GLY A 26 -7.09 3.24 5.17
N ALA A 27 -6.58 2.58 6.22
CA ALA A 27 -5.67 3.21 7.16
C ALA A 27 -4.36 3.70 6.51
N TYR A 28 -3.83 2.95 5.54
CA TYR A 28 -2.66 3.36 4.76
C TYR A 28 -2.98 4.62 3.94
N LEU A 29 -4.10 4.67 3.22
CA LEU A 29 -4.47 5.82 2.41
C LEU A 29 -4.68 7.07 3.27
N ASP A 30 -5.37 6.95 4.39
CA ASP A 30 -5.63 8.06 5.31
C ASP A 30 -4.35 8.66 5.90
N THR A 31 -3.32 7.82 6.12
CA THR A 31 -2.08 8.25 6.77
C THR A 31 -1.01 8.67 5.78
N GLU A 32 -0.87 7.96 4.66
CA GLU A 32 0.30 8.05 3.79
C GLU A 32 0.05 8.73 2.45
N SER A 33 -1.20 8.84 1.97
CA SER A 33 -1.41 9.28 0.57
C SER A 33 -0.90 10.70 0.32
N GLY A 34 -1.16 11.63 1.24
CA GLY A 34 -0.69 13.02 1.11
C GLY A 34 0.83 13.14 1.21
N SER A 35 1.46 12.34 2.08
CA SER A 35 2.92 12.28 2.18
C SER A 35 3.54 11.69 0.92
N LEU A 36 2.93 10.66 0.33
CA LEU A 36 3.40 10.06 -0.91
C LEU A 36 3.26 11.02 -2.09
N GLU A 37 2.13 11.73 -2.20
CA GLU A 37 1.90 12.74 -3.23
C GLU A 37 2.96 13.85 -3.17
N THR A 38 3.19 14.41 -1.97
CA THR A 38 4.24 15.43 -1.77
C THR A 38 5.63 14.88 -2.15
N LEU A 39 5.92 13.63 -1.81
CA LEU A 39 7.20 13.01 -2.13
C LEU A 39 7.39 12.84 -3.65
N LEU A 40 6.33 12.47 -4.38
CA LEU A 40 6.38 12.34 -5.83
C LEU A 40 6.60 13.70 -6.51
N GLU A 41 5.95 14.76 -6.02
CA GLU A 41 6.17 16.12 -6.50
C GLU A 41 7.63 16.57 -6.27
N LEU A 42 8.14 16.41 -5.05
CA LEU A 42 9.52 16.79 -4.70
C LEU A 42 10.58 16.05 -5.52
N THR A 43 10.27 14.83 -5.96
CA THR A 43 11.18 13.98 -6.74
C THR A 43 10.96 14.07 -8.26
N GLY A 44 10.06 14.96 -8.72
CA GLY A 44 9.74 15.14 -10.14
C GLY A 44 9.04 13.94 -10.78
N ARG A 45 8.27 13.18 -9.98
CA ARG A 45 7.53 11.97 -10.37
C ARG A 45 6.01 12.20 -10.42
N GLU A 46 5.59 13.42 -10.72
CA GLU A 46 4.18 13.84 -10.85
C GLU A 46 3.36 12.98 -11.81
N THR A 47 4.02 12.31 -12.77
CA THR A 47 3.37 11.37 -13.70
C THR A 47 2.75 10.16 -13.03
N ALA A 48 3.10 9.87 -11.77
CA ALA A 48 2.47 8.83 -10.95
C ALA A 48 1.23 9.33 -10.18
N GLY A 49 0.90 10.62 -10.24
CA GLY A 49 -0.31 11.20 -9.65
C GLY A 49 -1.62 10.48 -10.03
N PRO A 50 -1.82 10.01 -11.29
CA PRO A 50 -3.00 9.23 -11.65
C PRO A 50 -3.17 7.94 -10.84
N ASP A 51 -2.10 7.28 -10.40
CA ASP A 51 -2.20 6.07 -9.59
C ASP A 51 -2.66 6.41 -8.15
N ILE A 52 -2.28 7.57 -7.60
CA ILE A 52 -2.84 8.08 -6.32
C ILE A 52 -4.32 8.43 -6.48
N GLN A 53 -4.69 9.13 -7.55
CA GLN A 53 -6.09 9.47 -7.81
C GLN A 53 -6.96 8.22 -7.97
N ALA A 54 -6.44 7.18 -8.64
CA ALA A 54 -7.13 5.91 -8.76
C ALA A 54 -7.38 5.25 -7.40
N LEU A 55 -6.44 5.37 -6.44
CA LEU A 55 -6.61 4.89 -5.07
C LEU A 55 -7.67 5.69 -4.31
N HIS A 56 -7.71 7.01 -4.46
CA HIS A 56 -8.76 7.85 -3.85
C HIS A 56 -10.15 7.63 -4.45
N ALA A 57 -10.21 7.22 -5.72
CA ALA A 57 -11.47 6.91 -6.40
C ALA A 57 -12.05 5.52 -6.03
N LEU A 58 -11.34 4.72 -5.22
CA LEU A 58 -11.84 3.43 -4.77
C LEU A 58 -13.05 3.63 -3.84
N HIS A 59 -14.17 3.04 -4.23
CA HIS A 59 -15.40 3.12 -3.47
C HIS A 59 -16.15 1.79 -3.53
N LEU A 60 -16.67 1.36 -2.38
CA LEU A 60 -17.60 0.24 -2.28
C LEU A 60 -19.01 0.77 -2.09
N GLY A 61 -19.94 0.24 -2.87
CA GLY A 61 -21.34 0.49 -2.65
C GLY A 61 -21.83 -0.11 -1.32
N PRO A 62 -22.99 0.33 -0.80
CA PRO A 62 -23.56 -0.13 0.47
C PRO A 62 -23.95 -1.63 0.47
N TYR A 63 -24.01 -2.27 -0.70
CA TYR A 63 -24.35 -3.68 -0.88
C TYR A 63 -23.19 -4.47 -1.49
N ALA A 64 -21.96 -4.00 -1.32
CA ALA A 64 -20.77 -4.67 -1.84
C ALA A 64 -20.64 -6.09 -1.27
N THR A 65 -20.35 -7.03 -2.16
CA THR A 65 -20.10 -8.44 -1.84
C THR A 65 -18.61 -8.68 -1.60
N ALA A 66 -18.26 -9.86 -1.08
CA ALA A 66 -16.86 -10.27 -0.95
C ALA A 66 -16.11 -10.28 -2.31
N ALA A 67 -16.80 -10.58 -3.42
CA ALA A 67 -16.22 -10.51 -4.76
C ALA A 67 -15.91 -9.06 -5.18
N ASP A 68 -16.77 -8.10 -4.81
CA ASP A 68 -16.53 -6.68 -5.07
C ASP A 68 -15.34 -6.17 -4.27
N VAL A 69 -15.21 -6.60 -3.00
CA VAL A 69 -14.04 -6.30 -2.16
C VAL A 69 -12.77 -6.89 -2.79
N HIS A 70 -12.79 -8.15 -3.22
CA HIS A 70 -11.65 -8.78 -3.87
C HIS A 70 -11.20 -8.01 -5.12
N GLN A 71 -12.15 -7.63 -5.97
CA GLN A 71 -11.86 -6.87 -7.17
C GLN A 71 -11.32 -5.47 -6.85
N LEU A 72 -11.86 -4.79 -5.84
CA LEU A 72 -11.35 -3.51 -5.38
C LEU A 72 -9.91 -3.64 -4.89
N LEU A 73 -9.60 -4.64 -4.07
CA LEU A 73 -8.25 -4.86 -3.56
C LEU A 73 -7.25 -5.16 -4.69
N LYS A 74 -7.66 -5.87 -5.74
CA LYS A 74 -6.83 -6.07 -6.95
C LYS A 74 -6.57 -4.77 -7.71
N CYS A 75 -7.59 -3.94 -7.87
CA CYS A 75 -7.43 -2.62 -8.49
C CYS A 75 -6.47 -1.76 -7.65
N ALA A 76 -6.65 -1.72 -6.34
CA ALA A 76 -5.77 -1.01 -5.41
C ALA A 76 -4.32 -1.50 -5.50
N GLN A 77 -4.12 -2.82 -5.46
CA GLN A 77 -2.80 -3.44 -5.56
C GLN A 77 -2.09 -3.05 -6.86
N THR A 78 -2.81 -3.00 -7.97
CA THR A 78 -2.24 -2.60 -9.27
C THR A 78 -1.66 -1.19 -9.22
N SER A 79 -2.41 -0.23 -8.66
CA SER A 79 -1.93 1.15 -8.49
C SER A 79 -0.76 1.24 -7.50
N LEU A 80 -0.84 0.53 -6.36
CA LEU A 80 0.22 0.51 -5.36
C LEU A 80 1.53 -0.08 -5.89
N LEU A 81 1.46 -1.14 -6.71
CA LEU A 81 2.64 -1.74 -7.34
C LEU A 81 3.30 -0.77 -8.33
N ARG A 82 2.51 -0.03 -9.11
CA ARG A 82 3.06 1.02 -10.01
C ARG A 82 3.73 2.14 -9.23
N LEU A 83 3.11 2.59 -8.14
CA LEU A 83 3.71 3.59 -7.24
C LEU A 83 5.02 3.09 -6.63
N LEU A 84 5.06 1.82 -6.22
CA LEU A 84 6.27 1.18 -5.72
C LEU A 84 7.36 1.12 -6.80
N ASP A 85 7.03 0.73 -8.04
CA ASP A 85 7.97 0.71 -9.15
C ASP A 85 8.55 2.11 -9.40
N VAL A 86 7.69 3.14 -9.42
CA VAL A 86 8.12 4.55 -9.55
C VAL A 86 9.07 4.93 -8.42
N MET A 87 8.74 4.59 -7.18
CA MET A 87 9.59 4.86 -6.01
C MET A 87 10.96 4.20 -6.12
N GLN A 88 11.04 2.99 -6.69
CA GLN A 88 12.32 2.29 -6.90
C GLN A 88 13.18 2.94 -8.00
N THR A 89 12.61 3.75 -8.89
CA THR A 89 13.37 4.51 -9.89
C THR A 89 13.99 5.80 -9.35
N ILE A 90 13.72 6.16 -8.08
CA ILE A 90 14.26 7.37 -7.47
C ILE A 90 15.72 7.07 -7.07
N PRO A 91 16.72 7.80 -7.60
CA PRO A 91 18.11 7.54 -7.26
C PRO A 91 18.35 7.82 -5.77
N PRO A 92 19.06 6.94 -5.06
CA PRO A 92 19.51 7.25 -3.72
C PRO A 92 20.46 8.47 -3.77
N HIS A 93 20.33 9.40 -2.83
CA HIS A 93 21.15 10.63 -2.75
C HIS A 93 20.96 11.62 -3.91
N ALA A 94 19.84 11.54 -4.63
CA ALA A 94 19.48 12.58 -5.58
C ALA A 94 19.32 13.92 -4.82
N SER A 95 20.06 14.93 -5.26
CA SER A 95 19.94 16.30 -4.73
C SER A 95 18.76 16.97 -5.41
N PHE A 96 17.62 17.02 -4.73
CA PHE A 96 16.47 17.79 -5.18
C PHE A 96 16.55 19.19 -4.57
N GLU A 97 16.53 20.24 -5.41
CA GLU A 97 16.79 21.63 -5.00
C GLU A 97 15.91 22.15 -3.85
N ARG A 98 14.72 21.55 -3.66
CA ARG A 98 13.76 21.91 -2.61
C ARG A 98 13.49 20.78 -1.60
N ALA A 99 14.29 19.71 -1.62
CA ALA A 99 14.05 18.60 -0.70
C ALA A 99 14.53 18.92 0.72
N PRO A 100 13.79 18.42 1.73
CA PRO A 100 14.27 18.34 3.11
C PRO A 100 15.61 17.58 3.21
N SER A 101 16.38 17.87 4.26
CA SER A 101 17.67 17.19 4.53
C SER A 101 17.52 15.69 4.81
N ASP A 102 16.32 15.23 5.18
CA ASP A 102 15.97 13.85 5.48
C ASP A 102 15.19 13.15 4.36
N ILE A 103 15.18 13.71 3.14
CA ILE A 103 14.48 13.15 1.98
C ILE A 103 14.84 11.68 1.69
N ASP A 104 16.10 11.28 1.86
CA ASP A 104 16.54 9.88 1.69
C ASP A 104 15.91 8.95 2.74
N ALA A 105 15.69 9.43 3.97
CA ALA A 105 14.99 8.66 4.99
C ALA A 105 13.50 8.57 4.65
N TRP A 106 12.90 9.67 4.20
CA TRP A 106 11.50 9.70 3.77
C TRP A 106 11.23 8.74 2.61
N ILE A 107 12.06 8.77 1.55
CA ILE A 107 11.94 7.84 0.40
C ILE A 107 11.98 6.38 0.87
N ARG A 108 12.94 6.04 1.74
CA ARG A 108 13.08 4.67 2.25
C ARG A 108 11.87 4.24 3.08
N TRP A 109 11.37 5.11 3.95
CA TRP A 109 10.22 4.81 4.81
C TRP A 109 8.93 4.69 4.00
N SER A 110 8.69 5.61 3.06
CA SER A 110 7.53 5.54 2.15
C SER A 110 7.58 4.28 1.29
N GLY A 111 8.75 3.94 0.73
CA GLY A 111 8.93 2.72 -0.06
C GLY A 111 8.69 1.45 0.76
N ALA A 112 9.17 1.40 2.01
CA ALA A 112 8.93 0.27 2.91
C ALA A 112 7.44 0.10 3.25
N ARG A 113 6.72 1.20 3.51
CA ARG A 113 5.28 1.18 3.77
C ARG A 113 4.47 0.76 2.54
N LEU A 114 4.83 1.24 1.36
CA LEU A 114 4.26 0.78 0.08
C LEU A 114 4.44 -0.73 -0.11
N GLN A 115 5.64 -1.24 0.14
CA GLN A 115 5.92 -2.67 0.04
C GLN A 115 5.11 -3.50 1.05
N ASP A 116 4.95 -3.02 2.28
CA ASP A 116 4.18 -3.69 3.32
C ASP A 116 2.69 -3.81 2.94
N ILE A 117 2.08 -2.71 2.47
CA ILE A 117 0.68 -2.76 2.05
C ILE A 117 0.50 -3.64 0.81
N CYS A 118 1.39 -3.57 -0.18
CA CYS A 118 1.38 -4.49 -1.34
C CYS A 118 1.44 -5.96 -0.91
N THR A 119 2.27 -6.28 0.08
CA THR A 119 2.42 -7.65 0.60
C THR A 119 1.16 -8.11 1.32
N THR A 120 0.57 -7.23 2.16
CA THR A 120 -0.71 -7.50 2.84
C THR A 120 -1.82 -7.79 1.83
N LEU A 121 -1.95 -6.97 0.78
CA LEU A 121 -2.97 -7.19 -0.25
C LEU A 121 -2.73 -8.48 -1.02
N SER A 122 -1.48 -8.79 -1.35
CA SER A 122 -1.12 -10.02 -2.08
C SER A 122 -1.54 -11.27 -1.32
N GLN A 123 -1.34 -11.28 0.00
CA GLN A 123 -1.75 -12.40 0.86
C GLN A 123 -3.27 -12.55 0.88
N ALA A 124 -4.00 -11.45 1.09
CA ALA A 124 -5.46 -11.49 1.17
C ALA A 124 -6.14 -11.84 -0.17
N ILE A 125 -5.50 -11.57 -1.31
CA ILE A 125 -6.04 -11.86 -2.64
C ILE A 125 -5.78 -13.33 -3.06
N ALA A 126 -4.71 -13.94 -2.55
CA ALA A 126 -4.27 -15.28 -2.91
C ALA A 126 -5.05 -16.41 -2.19
N ASP A 127 -5.66 -16.12 -1.05
CA ASP A 127 -6.56 -17.01 -0.29
C ASP A 127 -8.00 -16.99 -0.81
#